data_AF-A0A6F8YTI8-F1
#
_entry.id   AF-A0A6F8YTI8-F1
#
_cell.length_a   1.000
_cell.length_b   1.000
_cell.length_c   1.000
_cell.angle_alpha   90.00
_cell.angle_beta   90.00
_cell.angle_gamma   90.00
#
_symmetry.space_group_name_H-M   'P 1'
#
loop_
_entity.id
_entity.type
_entity.pdbx_description
1 polymer ?
#
loop_
_entity_poly.entity_id
_entity_poly.type
_entity_poly.pdbx_seq_one_letter_code
_entity_poly.pdbx_strand_id
1 'polypeptide(L)'
;MSSTPTATTPRVVIFGLGGTIAMSSDNGGAVVPALSTRQLVDAVPGLAAAAVDIEVVDFRRRPGASLTFADLTELATAATEALAAGAAGAVVSQGTDTIEETAYLLDLLHHRPEPIVVTGAMRNPTLAGADGAANLLAAVHAAAAPAARDQGCLVVLADEIHAARWVTKSHSTSGATFRSLDTGPLGYVVEGTARMLAGVPHRLTVPAPRGRPPSASTPPHSTTTPPSSAPSAPASTGSSSPPSASATSPNRSSAPSPRSPRGSPSSSPPARRPDRPSPGPTASPAPNRT
;
A
#
# COMPACT_ATOMS: atom_id res chain seq x y z
N MET A 1 -15.53 -43.44 -15.20
CA MET A 1 -14.30 -42.63 -15.30
C MET A 1 -14.67 -41.21 -14.93
N SER A 2 -14.18 -40.67 -13.82
CA SER A 2 -14.40 -39.26 -13.49
C SER A 2 -13.39 -38.42 -14.25
N SER A 3 -13.86 -37.50 -15.09
CA SER A 3 -13.00 -36.52 -15.75
C SER A 3 -12.46 -35.55 -14.72
N THR A 4 -11.14 -35.56 -14.49
CA THR A 4 -10.46 -34.47 -13.78
C THR A 4 -10.77 -33.18 -14.53
N PRO A 5 -11.35 -32.14 -13.89
CA PRO A 5 -11.57 -30.86 -14.56
C PRO A 5 -10.20 -30.28 -14.95
N THR A 6 -10.06 -29.89 -16.22
CA THR A 6 -8.86 -29.19 -16.70
C THR A 6 -8.74 -27.89 -15.90
N ALA A 7 -7.74 -27.81 -15.03
CA ALA A 7 -7.55 -26.64 -14.17
C ALA A 7 -7.11 -25.44 -15.01
N THR A 8 -8.07 -24.56 -15.34
CA THR A 8 -7.78 -23.29 -15.99
C THR A 8 -6.83 -22.47 -15.12
N THR A 9 -5.70 -22.05 -15.68
CA THR A 9 -4.75 -21.15 -15.05
C THR A 9 -5.48 -19.91 -14.51
N PRO A 10 -5.43 -19.60 -13.20
CA PRO A 10 -6.07 -18.40 -12.67
C PRO A 10 -5.42 -17.15 -13.26
N ARG A 11 -6.23 -16.22 -13.80
CA ARG A 11 -5.76 -14.89 -14.23
C ARG A 11 -5.76 -13.93 -13.05
N VAL A 12 -4.66 -13.21 -12.84
CA VAL A 12 -4.51 -12.13 -11.86
C VAL A 12 -4.12 -10.85 -12.59
N VAL A 13 -4.78 -9.74 -12.25
CA VAL A 13 -4.47 -8.42 -12.84
C VAL A 13 -3.71 -7.57 -11.82
N ILE A 14 -2.53 -7.08 -12.22
CA ILE A 14 -1.63 -6.30 -11.37
C ILE A 14 -1.71 -4.82 -11.77
N PHE A 15 -2.28 -4.00 -10.89
CA PHE A 15 -2.39 -2.55 -11.05
C PHE A 15 -1.22 -1.85 -10.35
N GLY A 16 -0.37 -1.18 -11.13
CA GLY A 16 0.68 -0.33 -10.62
C GLY A 16 0.20 1.09 -10.30
N LEU A 17 0.50 1.56 -9.09
CA LEU A 17 0.32 2.96 -8.69
C LEU A 17 1.65 3.71 -8.57
N GLY A 18 2.77 2.98 -8.46
CA GLY A 18 4.13 3.50 -8.29
C GLY A 18 4.63 3.35 -6.85
N GLY A 19 5.51 4.27 -6.42
CA GLY A 19 6.17 4.20 -5.11
C GLY A 19 7.41 3.29 -5.08
N THR A 20 7.92 2.98 -3.89
CA THR A 20 9.25 2.39 -3.63
C THR A 20 9.56 1.14 -4.46
N ILE A 21 8.56 0.29 -4.68
CA ILE A 21 8.67 -0.94 -5.46
C ILE A 21 8.97 -0.70 -6.94
N ALA A 22 8.57 0.46 -7.50
CA ALA A 22 8.76 0.87 -8.90
C ALA A 22 9.96 1.82 -9.12
N MET A 23 10.77 2.05 -8.09
CA MET A 23 11.95 2.91 -8.16
C MET A 23 13.20 2.10 -8.55
N SER A 24 14.10 2.71 -9.31
CA SER A 24 15.48 2.23 -9.50
C SER A 24 16.48 3.33 -9.10
N SER A 25 17.77 2.99 -9.02
CA SER A 25 18.84 3.99 -9.01
C SER A 25 19.27 4.30 -10.44
N ASP A 26 19.44 5.58 -10.76
CA ASP A 26 20.37 5.96 -11.84
C ASP A 26 21.82 5.75 -11.37
N ASN A 27 22.78 5.70 -12.30
CA ASN A 27 24.21 5.49 -12.03
C ASN A 27 24.84 6.56 -11.12
N GLY A 28 24.15 7.69 -10.90
CA GLY A 28 24.52 8.71 -9.91
C GLY A 28 23.99 8.48 -8.48
N GLY A 29 23.33 7.34 -8.20
CA GLY A 29 22.76 7.03 -6.88
C GLY A 29 21.45 7.76 -6.53
N ALA A 30 20.95 8.60 -7.44
CA ALA A 30 19.62 9.22 -7.32
C ALA A 30 18.53 8.16 -7.55
N VAL A 31 17.51 8.16 -6.71
CA VAL A 31 16.37 7.24 -6.81
C VAL A 31 15.31 7.83 -7.73
N VAL A 32 15.05 7.15 -8.85
CA VAL A 32 14.15 7.61 -9.93
C VAL A 32 13.01 6.60 -10.13
N PRO A 33 11.75 7.03 -10.35
CA PRO A 33 10.69 6.15 -10.82
C PRO A 33 11.00 5.69 -12.25
N ALA A 34 11.56 4.49 -12.39
CA ALA A 34 12.28 4.07 -13.60
C ALA A 34 11.91 2.67 -14.11
N LEU A 35 11.13 1.90 -13.34
CA LEU A 35 10.60 0.60 -13.77
C LEU A 35 9.09 0.74 -13.96
N SER A 36 8.59 0.35 -15.14
CA SER A 36 7.16 0.07 -15.34
C SER A 36 6.74 -1.14 -14.51
N THR A 37 5.44 -1.28 -14.23
CA THR A 37 4.93 -2.43 -13.46
C THR A 37 5.21 -3.74 -14.19
N ARG A 38 5.27 -3.73 -15.53
CA ARG A 38 5.66 -4.90 -16.33
C ARG A 38 7.12 -5.28 -16.09
N GLN A 39 8.05 -4.33 -16.08
CA GLN A 39 9.46 -4.60 -15.78
C GLN A 39 9.68 -5.10 -14.35
N LEU A 40 8.84 -4.71 -13.38
CA LEU A 40 8.86 -5.30 -12.05
C LEU A 40 8.44 -6.76 -12.08
N VAL A 41 7.30 -7.05 -12.70
CA VAL A 41 6.74 -8.40 -12.86
C VAL A 41 7.71 -9.34 -13.57
N ASP A 42 8.33 -8.88 -14.66
CA ASP A 42 9.34 -9.65 -15.42
C ASP A 42 10.64 -9.90 -14.62
N ALA A 43 10.91 -9.10 -13.59
CA ALA A 43 12.07 -9.24 -12.72
C ALA A 43 11.82 -10.11 -11.47
N VAL A 44 10.59 -10.57 -11.20
CA VAL A 44 10.29 -11.40 -10.02
C VAL A 44 10.69 -12.86 -10.25
N PRO A 45 11.65 -13.43 -9.48
CA PRO A 45 12.00 -14.84 -9.59
C PRO A 45 10.82 -15.74 -9.20
N GLY A 46 10.62 -16.83 -9.93
CA GLY A 46 9.55 -17.80 -9.66
C GLY A 46 8.15 -17.39 -10.15
N LEU A 47 7.89 -16.12 -10.44
CA LEU A 47 6.55 -15.65 -10.85
C LEU A 47 6.07 -16.29 -12.16
N ALA A 48 6.96 -16.46 -13.14
CA ALA A 48 6.68 -17.20 -14.38
C ALA A 48 6.44 -18.71 -14.18
N ALA A 49 6.79 -19.26 -13.00
CA ALA A 49 6.55 -20.65 -12.63
C ALA A 49 5.36 -20.81 -11.67
N ALA A 50 4.70 -19.72 -11.24
CA ALA A 50 3.62 -19.73 -10.25
C ALA A 50 2.31 -20.36 -10.75
N ALA A 51 2.21 -20.73 -12.04
CA ALA A 51 0.99 -21.20 -12.71
C ALA A 51 -0.19 -20.21 -12.58
N VAL A 52 0.11 -18.92 -12.73
CA VAL A 52 -0.86 -17.81 -12.77
C VAL A 52 -0.69 -17.09 -14.11
N ASP A 53 -1.80 -16.73 -14.76
CA ASP A 53 -1.81 -15.84 -15.92
C ASP A 53 -1.80 -14.38 -15.44
N ILE A 54 -0.87 -13.56 -15.94
CA ILE A 54 -0.56 -12.26 -15.32
C ILE A 54 -0.68 -11.12 -16.33
N GLU A 55 -1.77 -10.38 -16.17
CA GLU A 55 -2.02 -9.10 -16.83
C GLU A 55 -1.47 -7.96 -15.97
N VAL A 56 -0.92 -6.92 -16.62
CA VAL A 56 -0.25 -5.82 -15.91
C VAL A 56 -0.73 -4.48 -16.46
N VAL A 57 -1.22 -3.63 -15.56
CA VAL A 57 -1.79 -2.31 -15.86
C VAL A 57 -1.00 -1.23 -15.13
N ASP A 58 -0.26 -0.39 -15.87
CA ASP A 58 0.34 0.84 -15.34
C ASP A 58 -0.77 1.88 -15.08
N PHE A 59 -1.48 1.73 -13.97
CA PHE A 59 -2.70 2.49 -13.67
C PHE A 59 -2.40 3.95 -13.30
N ARG A 60 -1.46 4.18 -12.38
CA ARG A 60 -0.93 5.51 -12.02
C ARG A 60 0.57 5.42 -11.75
N ARG A 61 1.25 6.58 -11.69
CA ARG A 61 2.66 6.70 -11.27
C ARG A 61 2.80 7.87 -10.29
N ARG A 62 2.30 7.70 -9.06
CA ARG A 62 2.26 8.72 -8.00
C ARG A 62 2.81 8.16 -6.68
N PRO A 63 3.46 8.97 -5.83
CA PRO A 63 3.67 8.60 -4.42
C PRO A 63 2.35 8.34 -3.71
N GLY A 64 2.34 7.45 -2.70
CA GLY A 64 1.11 7.09 -1.96
C GLY A 64 0.38 8.30 -1.38
N ALA A 65 1.13 9.18 -0.69
CA ALA A 65 0.64 10.47 -0.16
C ALA A 65 0.21 11.51 -1.23
N SER A 66 0.19 11.15 -2.52
CA SER A 66 -0.35 11.96 -3.62
C SER A 66 -1.54 11.31 -4.33
N LEU A 67 -1.98 10.11 -3.91
CA LEU A 67 -3.18 9.48 -4.43
C LEU A 67 -4.43 10.19 -3.89
N THR A 68 -5.43 10.37 -4.74
CA THR A 68 -6.70 11.01 -4.36
C THR A 68 -7.83 9.99 -4.24
N PHE A 69 -8.91 10.35 -3.55
CA PHE A 69 -10.14 9.54 -3.54
C PHE A 69 -10.69 9.27 -4.95
N ALA A 70 -10.43 10.14 -5.93
CA ALA A 70 -10.77 9.89 -7.34
C ALA A 70 -9.89 8.77 -7.93
N ASP A 71 -8.55 8.87 -7.83
CA ASP A 71 -7.63 7.82 -8.28
C ASP A 71 -8.00 6.44 -7.70
N LEU A 72 -8.37 6.39 -6.41
CA LEU A 72 -8.73 5.14 -5.73
C LEU A 72 -10.14 4.63 -6.08
N THR A 73 -11.10 5.51 -6.39
CA THR A 73 -12.43 5.10 -6.86
C THR A 73 -12.37 4.58 -8.30
N GLU A 74 -11.54 5.20 -9.14
CA GLU A 74 -11.25 4.73 -10.50
C GLU A 74 -10.52 3.37 -10.46
N LEU A 75 -9.58 3.18 -9.52
CA LEU A 75 -8.92 1.89 -9.29
C LEU A 75 -9.90 0.80 -8.84
N ALA A 76 -10.80 1.10 -7.88
CA ALA A 76 -11.84 0.17 -7.43
C ALA A 76 -12.77 -0.25 -8.59
N THR A 77 -13.06 0.69 -9.51
CA THR A 77 -13.84 0.43 -10.72
C THR A 77 -13.08 -0.52 -11.67
N ALA A 78 -11.83 -0.20 -12.02
CA ALA A 78 -11.01 -1.02 -12.92
C ALA A 78 -10.74 -2.43 -12.36
N ALA A 79 -10.53 -2.55 -11.04
CA ALA A 79 -10.43 -3.85 -10.37
C ALA A 79 -11.76 -4.62 -10.45
N THR A 80 -12.90 -3.97 -10.20
CA THR A 80 -14.22 -4.60 -10.31
C THR A 80 -14.50 -5.09 -11.74
N GLU A 81 -14.10 -4.34 -12.76
CA GLU A 81 -14.21 -4.73 -14.18
C GLU A 81 -13.32 -5.93 -14.52
N ALA A 82 -12.05 -5.93 -14.08
CA ALA A 82 -11.12 -7.06 -14.29
C ALA A 82 -11.63 -8.37 -13.66
N LEU A 83 -12.17 -8.29 -12.44
CA LEU A 83 -12.75 -9.42 -11.70
C LEU A 83 -14.10 -9.86 -12.31
N ALA A 84 -14.89 -8.93 -12.85
CA ALA A 84 -16.09 -9.25 -13.63
C ALA A 84 -15.74 -9.95 -14.96
N ALA A 85 -14.60 -9.60 -15.57
CA ALA A 85 -14.01 -10.28 -16.72
C ALA A 85 -13.25 -11.58 -16.35
N GLY A 86 -13.56 -12.21 -15.20
CA GLY A 86 -13.10 -13.55 -14.86
C GLY A 86 -11.67 -13.66 -14.31
N ALA A 87 -11.02 -12.56 -13.91
CA ALA A 87 -9.81 -12.65 -13.11
C ALA A 87 -10.13 -13.26 -11.72
N ALA A 88 -9.26 -14.14 -11.23
CA ALA A 88 -9.42 -14.83 -9.95
C ALA A 88 -9.20 -13.90 -8.74
N GLY A 89 -8.38 -12.87 -8.93
CA GLY A 89 -8.07 -11.82 -7.97
C GLY A 89 -7.32 -10.66 -8.62
N ALA A 90 -7.13 -9.57 -7.90
CA ALA A 90 -6.37 -8.41 -8.34
C ALA A 90 -5.26 -8.06 -7.34
N VAL A 91 -4.13 -7.54 -7.83
CA VAL A 91 -3.03 -7.03 -7.00
C VAL A 91 -2.83 -5.55 -7.25
N VAL A 92 -2.61 -4.76 -6.19
CA VAL A 92 -2.31 -3.32 -6.26
C VAL A 92 -0.90 -3.10 -5.72
N SER A 93 -0.02 -2.56 -6.56
CA SER A 93 1.40 -2.34 -6.24
C SER A 93 1.65 -0.85 -5.95
N GLN A 94 2.03 -0.54 -4.70
CA GLN A 94 2.09 0.84 -4.19
C GLN A 94 3.33 1.10 -3.30
N GLY A 95 3.66 2.38 -3.09
CA GLY A 95 4.47 2.83 -1.96
C GLY A 95 3.74 2.62 -0.63
N THR A 96 4.48 2.19 0.39
CA THR A 96 3.90 1.65 1.64
C THR A 96 3.27 2.68 2.56
N ASP A 97 3.58 3.98 2.41
CA ASP A 97 3.16 5.03 3.35
C ASP A 97 1.65 5.23 3.48
N THR A 98 0.86 4.83 2.47
CA THR A 98 -0.61 4.95 2.49
C THR A 98 -1.31 3.66 2.05
N ILE A 99 -0.72 2.49 2.35
CA ILE A 99 -1.33 1.19 2.01
C ILE A 99 -2.55 0.91 2.89
N GLU A 100 -2.59 1.34 4.15
CA GLU A 100 -3.71 1.06 5.05
C GLU A 100 -4.99 1.78 4.64
N GLU A 101 -4.94 3.09 4.34
CA GLU A 101 -6.11 3.85 3.89
C GLU A 101 -6.56 3.41 2.49
N THR A 102 -5.60 3.07 1.62
CA THR A 102 -5.92 2.57 0.27
C THR A 102 -6.60 1.21 0.33
N ALA A 103 -6.03 0.25 1.07
CA ALA A 103 -6.60 -1.07 1.23
C ALA A 103 -7.98 -1.00 1.92
N TYR A 104 -8.13 -0.14 2.93
CA TYR A 104 -9.39 0.02 3.64
C TYR A 104 -10.48 0.63 2.74
N LEU A 105 -10.18 1.67 1.96
CA LEU A 105 -11.13 2.22 0.99
C LEU A 105 -11.51 1.19 -0.08
N LEU A 106 -10.55 0.39 -0.55
CA LEU A 106 -10.83 -0.72 -1.46
C LEU A 106 -11.72 -1.80 -0.81
N ASP A 107 -11.54 -2.15 0.48
CA ASP A 107 -12.48 -3.08 1.17
C ASP A 107 -13.90 -2.52 1.18
N LEU A 108 -14.06 -1.23 1.50
CA LEU A 108 -15.37 -0.57 1.56
C LEU A 108 -16.07 -0.51 0.19
N LEU A 109 -15.33 -0.36 -0.91
CA LEU A 109 -15.90 -0.26 -2.27
C LEU A 109 -16.06 -1.62 -2.98
N HIS A 110 -15.44 -2.68 -2.46
CA HIS A 110 -15.34 -3.97 -3.14
C HIS A 110 -16.45 -4.95 -2.74
N HIS A 111 -17.41 -5.18 -3.63
CA HIS A 111 -18.57 -6.03 -3.35
C HIS A 111 -18.43 -7.49 -3.85
N ARG A 112 -17.27 -7.91 -4.38
CA ARG A 112 -17.09 -9.23 -5.01
C ARG A 112 -16.39 -10.24 -4.08
N PRO A 113 -16.56 -11.57 -4.34
CA PRO A 113 -15.88 -12.63 -3.58
C PRO A 113 -14.41 -12.86 -3.99
N GLU A 114 -13.99 -12.42 -5.18
CA GLU A 114 -12.57 -12.44 -5.59
C GLU A 114 -11.73 -11.49 -4.71
N PRO A 115 -10.53 -11.85 -4.23
CA PRO A 115 -9.70 -10.95 -3.41
C PRO A 115 -9.10 -9.78 -4.21
N ILE A 116 -8.94 -8.63 -3.54
CA ILE A 116 -8.03 -7.55 -3.95
C ILE A 116 -6.87 -7.54 -2.94
N VAL A 117 -5.62 -7.54 -3.41
CA VAL A 117 -4.43 -7.62 -2.56
C VAL A 117 -3.53 -6.41 -2.78
N VAL A 118 -3.40 -5.54 -1.77
CA VAL A 118 -2.46 -4.41 -1.80
C VAL A 118 -1.09 -4.85 -1.28
N THR A 119 -0.03 -4.46 -1.98
CA THR A 119 1.35 -4.79 -1.63
C THR A 119 2.32 -3.65 -1.99
N GLY A 120 3.57 -3.76 -1.57
CA GLY A 120 4.62 -2.77 -1.78
C GLY A 120 5.99 -3.25 -1.34
N ALA A 121 6.93 -2.32 -1.19
CA ALA A 121 8.29 -2.60 -0.73
C ALA A 121 8.74 -1.56 0.30
N MET A 122 9.37 -2.01 1.38
CA MET A 122 10.04 -1.15 2.37
C MET A 122 11.48 -0.82 1.97
N ARG A 123 12.08 -1.59 1.06
CA ARG A 123 13.43 -1.38 0.53
C ARG A 123 13.38 -1.24 -1.00
N ASN A 124 14.17 -0.30 -1.53
CA ASN A 124 14.38 -0.15 -2.97
C ASN A 124 15.05 -1.43 -3.54
N PRO A 125 14.72 -1.88 -4.76
CA PRO A 125 15.32 -3.08 -5.39
C PRO A 125 16.85 -3.06 -5.52
N THR A 126 17.50 -1.91 -5.41
CA THR A 126 18.97 -1.78 -5.45
C THR A 126 19.65 -2.11 -4.12
N LEU A 127 18.90 -2.28 -3.02
CA LEU A 127 19.43 -2.56 -1.69
C LEU A 127 19.54 -4.06 -1.42
N ALA A 128 20.59 -4.45 -0.69
CA ALA A 128 20.71 -5.81 -0.18
C ALA A 128 19.51 -6.19 0.70
N GLY A 129 18.86 -7.31 0.39
CA GLY A 129 17.63 -7.75 1.06
C GLY A 129 16.39 -6.93 0.69
N ALA A 130 16.31 -6.38 -0.52
CA ALA A 130 15.09 -5.81 -1.08
C ALA A 130 13.90 -6.79 -1.00
N ASP A 131 12.74 -6.29 -0.60
CA ASP A 131 11.56 -7.09 -0.27
C ASP A 131 10.48 -7.12 -1.37
N GLY A 132 10.49 -6.13 -2.28
CA GLY A 132 9.42 -5.95 -3.28
C GLY A 132 9.13 -7.15 -4.18
N ALA A 133 10.15 -7.90 -4.63
CA ALA A 133 9.93 -9.08 -5.47
C ALA A 133 9.25 -10.22 -4.71
N ALA A 134 9.64 -10.46 -3.45
CA ALA A 134 9.02 -11.47 -2.59
C ALA A 134 7.58 -11.06 -2.23
N ASN A 135 7.38 -9.81 -1.81
CA ASN A 135 6.04 -9.29 -1.49
C ASN A 135 5.08 -9.36 -2.69
N LEU A 136 5.56 -9.06 -3.91
CA LEU A 136 4.74 -9.14 -5.13
C LEU A 136 4.41 -10.59 -5.52
N LEU A 137 5.36 -11.53 -5.39
CA LEU A 137 5.10 -12.96 -5.58
C LEU A 137 4.07 -13.48 -4.58
N ALA A 138 4.23 -13.16 -3.30
CA ALA A 138 3.30 -13.52 -2.24
C ALA A 138 1.90 -12.94 -2.46
N ALA A 139 1.81 -11.67 -2.90
CA ALA A 139 0.55 -11.02 -3.23
C ALA A 139 -0.17 -11.68 -4.42
N VAL A 140 0.57 -12.11 -5.47
CA VAL A 140 -0.02 -12.85 -6.59
C VAL A 140 -0.51 -14.24 -6.16
N HIS A 141 0.26 -14.97 -5.34
CA HIS A 141 -0.21 -16.24 -4.78
C HIS A 141 -1.45 -16.07 -3.89
N ALA A 142 -1.54 -15.00 -3.10
CA ALA A 142 -2.74 -14.67 -2.32
C ALA A 142 -3.93 -14.30 -3.21
N ALA A 143 -3.72 -13.52 -4.27
CA ALA A 143 -4.77 -13.12 -5.21
C ALA A 143 -5.31 -14.31 -6.04
N ALA A 144 -4.46 -15.29 -6.36
CA ALA A 144 -4.85 -16.51 -7.07
C ALA A 144 -5.49 -17.59 -6.17
N ALA A 145 -5.37 -17.49 -4.84
CA ALA A 145 -5.76 -18.55 -3.93
C ALA A 145 -7.29 -18.63 -3.69
N PRO A 146 -7.95 -19.78 -3.94
CA PRO A 146 -9.36 -19.96 -3.62
C PRO A 146 -9.70 -19.74 -2.13
N ALA A 147 -8.74 -19.99 -1.23
CA ALA A 147 -8.89 -19.77 0.21
C ALA A 147 -8.94 -18.29 0.62
N ALA A 148 -8.43 -17.37 -0.21
CA ALA A 148 -8.48 -15.93 0.04
C ALA A 148 -9.79 -15.27 -0.43
N ARG A 149 -10.72 -16.04 -1.01
CA ARG A 149 -12.04 -15.55 -1.43
C ARG A 149 -12.89 -15.15 -0.23
N ASP A 150 -13.81 -14.22 -0.49
CA ASP A 150 -14.74 -13.61 0.47
C ASP A 150 -14.06 -12.82 1.63
N GLN A 151 -12.73 -12.71 1.63
CA GLN A 151 -11.98 -11.92 2.64
C GLN A 151 -11.90 -10.43 2.30
N GLY A 152 -12.24 -10.04 1.07
CA GLY A 152 -12.32 -8.64 0.65
C GLY A 152 -11.01 -8.07 0.15
N CYS A 153 -10.64 -6.89 0.67
CA CYS A 153 -9.32 -6.33 0.44
C CYS A 153 -8.33 -6.81 1.51
N LEU A 154 -7.16 -7.25 1.05
CA LEU A 154 -6.07 -7.79 1.84
C LEU A 154 -4.81 -6.94 1.69
N VAL A 155 -3.93 -6.98 2.69
CA VAL A 155 -2.56 -6.46 2.58
C VAL A 155 -1.58 -7.61 2.77
N VAL A 156 -0.65 -7.77 1.83
CA VAL A 156 0.34 -8.87 1.84
C VAL A 156 1.76 -8.32 1.67
N LEU A 157 2.55 -8.38 2.75
CA LEU A 157 3.97 -8.05 2.80
C LEU A 157 4.66 -8.96 3.83
N ALA A 158 5.94 -9.28 3.60
CA ALA A 158 6.74 -10.14 4.49
C ALA A 158 6.06 -11.49 4.83
N ASP A 159 5.38 -12.09 3.84
CA ASP A 159 4.60 -13.32 3.91
C ASP A 159 3.41 -13.34 4.89
N GLU A 160 3.10 -12.23 5.57
CA GLU A 160 1.88 -12.06 6.40
C GLU A 160 0.70 -11.58 5.54
N ILE A 161 -0.48 -12.18 5.72
CA ILE A 161 -1.73 -11.81 5.03
C ILE A 161 -2.69 -11.13 6.02
N HIS A 162 -2.97 -9.85 5.85
CA HIS A 162 -3.82 -9.06 6.76
C HIS A 162 -5.15 -8.64 6.15
N ALA A 163 -6.18 -8.49 7.00
CA ALA A 163 -7.41 -7.81 6.63
C ALA A 163 -7.20 -6.30 6.52
N ALA A 164 -7.65 -5.68 5.43
CA ALA A 164 -7.52 -4.23 5.23
C ALA A 164 -8.14 -3.36 6.36
N ARG A 165 -9.16 -3.87 7.07
CA ARG A 165 -9.78 -3.16 8.21
C ARG A 165 -8.91 -3.06 9.46
N TRP A 166 -7.96 -3.99 9.64
CA TRP A 166 -7.22 -4.13 10.90
C TRP A 166 -5.74 -3.85 10.76
N VAL A 167 -5.23 -3.71 9.54
CA VAL A 167 -3.79 -3.57 9.28
C VAL A 167 -3.35 -2.10 9.35
N THR A 168 -2.20 -1.85 9.98
CA THR A 168 -1.54 -0.54 10.03
C THR A 168 -0.02 -0.68 9.95
N LYS A 169 0.67 0.34 9.42
CA LYS A 169 2.11 0.43 9.23
C LYS A 169 2.79 0.84 10.54
N SER A 170 3.10 -0.13 11.39
CA SER A 170 3.65 0.10 12.73
C SER A 170 5.12 0.58 12.77
N HIS A 171 5.81 0.73 11.64
CA HIS A 171 7.22 1.14 11.58
C HIS A 171 7.60 1.82 10.24
N SER A 172 8.48 2.82 10.33
CA SER A 172 9.03 3.53 9.16
C SER A 172 10.05 2.74 8.31
N THR A 173 10.61 1.61 8.78
CA THR A 173 11.78 0.95 8.14
C THR A 173 11.84 -0.58 8.26
N SER A 174 11.07 -1.21 9.15
CA SER A 174 10.97 -2.68 9.22
C SER A 174 10.29 -3.24 7.97
N GLY A 175 10.74 -4.39 7.45
CA GLY A 175 10.01 -5.11 6.40
C GLY A 175 8.69 -5.68 6.93
N ALA A 176 8.75 -6.34 8.09
CA ALA A 176 7.58 -6.68 8.89
C ALA A 176 7.08 -5.43 9.65
N THR A 177 6.49 -4.49 8.90
CA THR A 177 5.88 -3.27 9.45
C THR A 177 4.36 -3.31 9.44
N PHE A 178 3.72 -4.01 8.52
CA PHE A 178 2.26 -4.12 8.54
C PHE A 178 1.85 -5.08 9.64
N ARG A 179 0.93 -4.63 10.48
CA ARG A 179 0.48 -5.35 11.68
C ARG A 179 -1.01 -5.18 11.85
N SER A 180 -1.69 -6.25 12.24
CA SER A 180 -3.06 -6.20 12.75
C SER A 180 -3.01 -6.42 14.26
N LEU A 181 -2.97 -5.32 15.02
CA LEU A 181 -2.52 -5.32 16.41
C LEU A 181 -3.43 -6.13 17.34
N ASP A 182 -4.75 -6.05 17.16
CA ASP A 182 -5.74 -6.70 18.02
C ASP A 182 -6.13 -8.13 17.56
N THR A 183 -5.85 -8.48 16.30
CA THR A 183 -6.38 -9.70 15.66
C THR A 183 -5.31 -10.63 15.08
N GLY A 184 -4.09 -10.15 14.84
CA GLY A 184 -3.08 -10.86 14.06
C GLY A 184 -3.40 -10.92 12.55
N PRO A 185 -2.48 -11.43 11.72
CA PRO A 185 -2.76 -11.69 10.32
C PRO A 185 -3.86 -12.75 10.17
N LEU A 186 -4.66 -12.65 9.10
CA LEU A 186 -5.64 -13.68 8.71
C LEU A 186 -4.95 -14.98 8.28
N GLY A 187 -3.71 -14.93 7.79
CA GLY A 187 -2.99 -16.07 7.26
C GLY A 187 -1.55 -15.72 6.86
N TYR A 188 -0.89 -16.67 6.21
CA TYR A 188 0.49 -16.52 5.74
C TYR A 188 0.65 -17.10 4.33
N VAL A 189 1.58 -16.58 3.54
CA VAL A 189 2.04 -17.24 2.31
C VAL A 189 3.22 -18.14 2.67
N VAL A 190 3.04 -19.45 2.54
CA VAL A 190 4.07 -20.45 2.89
C VAL A 190 4.34 -21.30 1.65
N GLU A 191 5.58 -21.24 1.14
CA GLU A 191 6.02 -22.05 -0.01
C GLU A 191 5.11 -21.84 -1.25
N GLY A 192 4.80 -20.56 -1.56
CA GLY A 192 3.89 -20.19 -2.66
C GLY A 192 2.40 -20.49 -2.39
N THR A 193 2.04 -20.99 -1.21
CA THR A 193 0.66 -21.33 -0.85
C THR A 193 0.12 -20.35 0.20
N ALA A 194 -0.94 -19.60 -0.14
CA ALA A 194 -1.66 -18.79 0.85
C ALA A 194 -2.46 -19.71 1.80
N ARG A 195 -2.11 -19.70 3.09
CA ARG A 195 -2.73 -20.50 4.15
C ARG A 195 -3.48 -19.59 5.12
N MET A 196 -4.80 -19.55 4.98
CA MET A 196 -5.67 -18.79 5.89
C MET A 196 -5.85 -19.54 7.22
N LEU A 197 -5.73 -18.81 8.32
CA LEU A 197 -5.94 -19.29 9.70
C LEU A 197 -7.23 -18.72 10.30
N ALA A 198 -7.60 -17.51 9.89
CA ALA A 198 -8.83 -16.81 10.23
C ALA A 198 -9.44 -16.18 8.97
N GLY A 199 -10.71 -15.76 9.07
CA GLY A 199 -11.40 -15.01 8.03
C GLY A 199 -12.11 -13.79 8.58
N VAL A 200 -12.46 -12.83 7.72
CA VAL A 200 -13.19 -11.61 8.10
C VAL A 200 -14.67 -11.96 8.35
N PRO A 201 -15.18 -11.92 9.60
CA PRO A 201 -16.51 -12.47 9.91
C PRO A 201 -17.67 -11.62 9.38
N HIS A 202 -17.44 -10.33 9.12
CA HIS A 202 -18.40 -9.46 8.47
C HIS A 202 -17.70 -8.34 7.67
N ARG A 203 -17.89 -8.35 6.35
CA ARG A 203 -17.45 -7.27 5.47
C ARG A 203 -18.43 -6.10 5.51
N LEU A 204 -17.90 -4.90 5.78
CA LEU A 204 -18.62 -3.64 5.68
C LEU A 204 -18.30 -3.06 4.30
N THR A 205 -19.32 -2.82 3.48
CA THR A 205 -19.16 -2.17 2.17
C THR A 205 -20.12 -0.99 2.06
N VAL A 206 -19.68 0.10 1.44
CA VAL A 206 -20.47 1.30 1.18
C VAL A 206 -20.93 1.32 -0.29
N PRO A 207 -22.09 1.92 -0.62
CA PRO A 207 -22.48 2.10 -2.02
C PRO A 207 -21.41 2.89 -2.78
N ALA A 208 -21.04 2.40 -3.97
CA ALA A 208 -20.08 3.09 -4.84
C ALA A 208 -20.45 4.57 -5.06
N PRO A 209 -19.48 5.51 -5.05
CA PRO A 209 -19.75 6.93 -5.24
C PRO A 209 -20.52 7.18 -6.53
N ARG A 210 -21.71 7.78 -6.42
CA ARG A 210 -22.48 8.21 -7.60
C ARG A 210 -21.64 9.25 -8.34
N GLY A 211 -21.23 8.92 -9.57
CA GLY A 211 -20.37 9.77 -10.38
C GLY A 211 -20.91 11.19 -10.46
N ARG A 212 -20.02 12.17 -10.24
CA ARG A 212 -20.37 13.59 -10.39
C ARG A 212 -20.88 13.78 -11.84
N PRO A 213 -22.10 14.34 -12.05
CA PRO A 213 -22.54 14.64 -13.41
C PRO A 213 -21.51 15.57 -14.08
N PRO A 214 -21.23 15.40 -15.39
CA PRO A 214 -20.20 16.17 -16.07
C PRO A 214 -20.45 17.65 -15.81
N SER A 215 -19.44 18.33 -15.26
CA SER A 215 -19.64 19.66 -14.70
C SER A 215 -20.10 20.60 -15.80
N ALA A 216 -21.36 21.04 -15.72
CA ALA A 216 -21.93 21.96 -16.69
C ALA A 216 -20.98 23.15 -16.84
N SER A 217 -20.55 23.43 -18.06
CA SER A 217 -19.62 24.51 -18.36
C SER A 217 -20.26 25.82 -17.93
N THR A 218 -19.74 26.43 -16.86
CA THR A 218 -20.19 27.74 -16.41
C THR A 218 -20.05 28.72 -17.57
N PRO A 219 -21.16 29.30 -18.09
CA PRO A 219 -21.03 30.30 -19.15
C PRO A 219 -20.22 31.48 -18.61
N PRO A 220 -19.32 32.07 -19.41
CA PRO A 220 -18.47 33.15 -18.93
C PRO A 220 -19.34 34.30 -18.41
N HIS A 221 -19.03 34.79 -17.21
CA HIS A 221 -19.80 35.86 -16.58
C HIS A 221 -19.85 37.09 -17.49
N SER A 222 -21.05 37.45 -17.92
CA SER A 222 -21.32 38.73 -18.58
C SER A 222 -21.00 39.86 -17.61
N THR A 223 -20.03 40.69 -17.97
CA THR A 223 -19.60 41.84 -17.16
C THR A 223 -20.65 42.94 -17.22
N THR A 224 -21.55 42.99 -16.22
CA THR A 224 -22.51 44.09 -16.07
C THR A 224 -21.78 45.36 -15.64
N THR A 225 -21.66 46.31 -16.57
CA THR A 225 -21.09 47.65 -16.31
C THR A 225 -21.97 48.44 -15.34
N PRO A 226 -21.41 49.05 -14.27
CA PRO A 226 -22.18 49.97 -13.42
C PRO A 226 -22.44 51.30 -14.15
N PRO A 227 -23.62 51.93 -13.97
CA PRO A 227 -23.93 53.23 -14.58
C PRO A 227 -23.17 54.38 -13.91
N SER A 228 -22.87 55.41 -14.69
CA SER A 228 -22.13 56.61 -14.27
C SER A 228 -23.02 57.67 -13.61
N SER A 229 -22.57 58.25 -12.50
CA SER A 229 -22.98 59.57 -12.05
C SER A 229 -21.91 60.25 -11.17
N ALA A 230 -21.75 61.56 -11.35
CA ALA A 230 -20.92 62.48 -10.56
C ALA A 230 -21.58 63.88 -10.60
N PRO A 231 -21.28 64.80 -9.67
CA PRO A 231 -20.13 65.69 -9.92
C PRO A 231 -19.33 66.19 -8.68
N SER A 232 -18.07 66.57 -8.96
CA SER A 232 -17.28 67.74 -8.50
C SER A 232 -17.90 68.74 -7.47
N ALA A 233 -17.18 69.46 -6.60
CA ALA A 233 -15.74 69.65 -6.22
C ALA A 233 -15.72 70.62 -4.98
N PRO A 234 -14.65 71.34 -4.52
CA PRO A 234 -13.21 71.41 -4.89
C PRO A 234 -12.23 71.26 -3.69
N ALA A 235 -11.00 71.82 -3.79
CA ALA A 235 -9.82 71.41 -3.02
C ALA A 235 -9.09 72.52 -2.20
N SER A 236 -8.15 72.09 -1.34
CA SER A 236 -7.04 72.88 -0.75
C SER A 236 -5.82 71.95 -0.55
N THR A 237 -4.72 72.09 -1.31
CA THR A 237 -3.51 72.90 -1.07
C THR A 237 -2.67 72.52 0.17
N GLY A 238 -1.47 71.96 -0.06
CA GLY A 238 -0.40 71.78 0.94
C GLY A 238 0.77 70.97 0.37
N SER A 239 2.02 71.46 0.49
CA SER A 239 3.20 70.90 -0.19
C SER A 239 4.41 70.69 0.73
N SER A 240 5.22 69.65 0.48
CA SER A 240 6.70 69.60 0.58
C SER A 240 7.24 68.16 0.50
N SER A 241 8.55 68.00 0.27
CA SER A 241 9.27 66.69 0.14
C SER A 241 10.78 66.89 0.41
N PRO A 242 11.60 65.83 0.53
CA PRO A 242 11.39 64.59 1.29
C PRO A 242 12.33 64.55 2.54
N PRO A 243 13.57 63.98 2.63
CA PRO A 243 14.35 63.06 1.78
C PRO A 243 14.75 61.72 2.49
N SER A 244 15.86 61.13 2.02
CA SER A 244 16.68 60.00 2.51
C SER A 244 16.99 59.92 4.03
N ALA A 245 17.37 58.78 4.63
CA ALA A 245 18.30 57.78 4.09
C ALA A 245 18.21 56.34 4.70
N SER A 246 18.99 55.45 4.08
CA SER A 246 19.25 54.03 4.37
C SER A 246 19.49 53.61 5.83
N ALA A 247 19.01 52.41 6.19
CA ALA A 247 19.49 51.63 7.34
C ALA A 247 19.84 50.19 6.90
N THR A 248 21.05 49.73 7.20
CA THR A 248 21.59 48.42 6.76
C THR A 248 21.33 47.35 7.82
N SER A 249 20.76 46.20 7.44
CA SER A 249 20.57 45.05 8.34
C SER A 249 21.88 44.28 8.55
N PRO A 250 22.36 44.08 9.80
CA PRO A 250 23.47 43.19 10.10
C PRO A 250 23.00 41.73 10.23
N ASN A 251 23.62 40.83 9.47
CA ASN A 251 23.47 39.39 9.64
C ASN A 251 24.06 38.96 11.00
N ARG A 252 23.35 38.11 11.77
CA ARG A 252 23.90 37.41 12.94
C ARG A 252 23.52 35.93 12.90
N SER A 253 24.54 35.08 13.01
CA SER A 253 24.44 33.64 12.90
C SER A 253 24.23 32.95 14.25
N SER A 254 23.72 31.71 14.17
CA SER A 254 24.10 30.56 14.99
C SER A 254 24.12 30.68 16.53
N ALA A 255 23.17 30.03 17.19
CA ALA A 255 23.32 29.46 18.52
C ALA A 255 22.79 28.01 18.52
N PRO A 256 23.51 27.01 19.07
CA PRO A 256 23.08 25.61 19.05
C PRO A 256 22.19 25.23 20.25
N SER A 257 21.22 24.33 20.03
CA SER A 257 20.36 23.78 21.09
C SER A 257 21.10 22.75 21.98
N PRO A 258 20.76 22.63 23.28
CA PRO A 258 21.48 21.79 24.24
C PRO A 258 21.19 20.30 24.12
N ARG A 259 22.11 19.47 24.66
CA ARG A 259 21.98 18.01 24.76
C ARG A 259 21.12 17.59 25.95
N SER A 260 20.28 16.57 25.77
CA SER A 260 19.76 15.75 26.86
C SER A 260 20.74 14.62 27.24
N PRO A 261 20.84 14.21 28.51
CA PRO A 261 21.80 13.20 28.97
C PRO A 261 21.36 11.76 28.65
N ARG A 262 22.33 10.83 28.63
CA ARG A 262 22.10 9.38 28.53
C ARG A 262 21.82 8.78 29.92
N GLY A 263 20.96 7.77 29.98
CA GLY A 263 20.83 6.87 31.12
C GLY A 263 20.53 5.45 30.64
N SER A 264 21.44 4.51 30.89
CA SER A 264 21.31 3.10 30.51
C SER A 264 21.59 2.20 31.72
N PRO A 265 20.73 1.22 32.01
CA PRO A 265 21.10 0.02 32.76
C PRO A 265 21.54 -1.10 31.82
N SER A 266 22.46 -1.94 32.26
CA SER A 266 23.02 -3.08 31.51
C SER A 266 22.11 -4.31 31.52
N SER A 267 22.10 -5.06 30.42
CA SER A 267 21.55 -6.42 30.38
C SER A 267 22.54 -7.46 30.96
N SER A 268 22.01 -8.49 31.64
CA SER A 268 22.74 -9.69 32.02
C SER A 268 21.74 -10.85 32.25
N PRO A 269 21.66 -11.85 31.36
CA PRO A 269 20.80 -13.00 31.55
C PRO A 269 21.45 -14.05 32.48
N PRO A 270 20.69 -14.73 33.36
CA PRO A 270 21.22 -15.81 34.19
C PRO A 270 21.56 -17.06 33.35
N ALA A 271 22.55 -17.83 33.81
CA ALA A 271 23.11 -18.95 33.06
C ALA A 271 22.18 -20.18 32.95
N ARG A 272 22.34 -20.94 31.86
CA ARG A 272 21.75 -22.27 31.69
C ARG A 272 22.21 -23.23 32.81
N ARG A 273 21.29 -24.06 33.30
CA ARG A 273 21.62 -25.33 33.98
C ARG A 273 21.49 -26.51 33.00
N PRO A 274 22.23 -27.61 33.20
CA PRO A 274 22.33 -28.71 32.26
C PRO A 274 21.11 -29.65 32.27
N ASP A 275 21.09 -30.55 31.29
CA ASP A 275 19.96 -31.37 30.88
C ASP A 275 19.49 -32.39 31.93
N ARG A 276 18.19 -32.73 31.85
CA ARG A 276 17.57 -33.84 32.57
C ARG A 276 17.31 -34.98 31.57
N PRO A 277 17.79 -36.21 31.79
CA PRO A 277 17.68 -37.28 30.81
C PRO A 277 16.23 -37.72 30.59
N SER A 278 15.91 -38.03 29.33
CA SER A 278 14.59 -38.51 28.90
C SER A 278 14.27 -39.91 29.47
N PRO A 279 13.02 -40.18 29.89
CA PRO A 279 12.58 -41.56 30.09
C PRO A 279 12.53 -42.30 28.74
N GLY A 280 12.93 -43.57 28.74
CA GLY A 280 12.89 -44.44 27.55
C GLY A 280 11.47 -44.86 27.14
N PRO A 281 11.31 -45.49 25.97
CA PRO A 281 10.00 -45.84 25.42
C PRO A 281 9.28 -46.91 26.24
N THR A 282 8.07 -46.59 26.71
CA THR A 282 7.11 -47.57 27.25
C THR A 282 6.51 -48.38 26.10
N ALA A 283 6.59 -49.72 26.19
CA ALA A 283 6.08 -50.60 25.13
C ALA A 283 4.55 -50.61 25.05
N SER A 284 4.02 -50.59 23.83
CA SER A 284 2.58 -50.81 23.57
C SER A 284 2.19 -52.27 23.75
N PRO A 285 1.08 -52.60 24.45
CA PRO A 285 0.46 -53.91 24.34
C PRO A 285 -0.23 -54.07 22.97
N ALA A 286 -0.26 -55.29 22.44
CA ALA A 286 -0.89 -55.60 21.16
C ALA A 286 -2.44 -55.62 21.27
N PRO A 287 -3.17 -55.26 20.19
CA PRO A 287 -4.62 -55.45 20.16
C PRO A 287 -4.98 -56.94 20.10
N ASN A 288 -5.86 -57.39 20.99
CA ASN A 288 -6.35 -58.77 20.99
C ASN A 288 -7.32 -59.02 19.82
N ARG A 289 -7.31 -60.23 19.25
CA ARG A 289 -8.23 -60.65 18.17
C ARG A 289 -9.42 -61.42 18.73
N THR A 290 -10.61 -60.86 18.57
CA THR A 290 -11.90 -61.55 18.38
C THR A 290 -12.77 -60.70 17.49
#